data_AF-A0A4U9CT96-F1
#
_entry.id   AF-A0A4U9CT96-F1
#
_cell.length_a   1.000
_cell.length_b   1.000
_cell.length_c   1.000
_cell.angle_alpha   90.00
_cell.angle_beta   90.00
_cell.angle_gamma   90.00
#
_symmetry.space_group_name_H-M   'P 1'
#
loop_
_entity.id
_entity.type
_entity.pdbx_description
1 polymer ?
#
loop_
_entity_poly.entity_id
_entity_poly.type
_entity_poly.pdbx_seq_one_letter_code
_entity_poly.pdbx_strand_id
1 'polypeptide(L)'
;MSPAHAVDLNSQDLIPAPAGTDAILGYFTYATRDSFTPTGGDEIKQGTGLDSFVSIFRYVHYMDVGGFTVAPQVLMPYGRLYNGSLGGARLDSASGLGDPILAAPVWLVNNPQHHLRHRALPVRPCRFLRCRAHAQRW
;
A
#
# COMPACT_ATOMS: atom_id res chain seq x y z
N MET A 1 -10.92 21.20 -7.92
CA MET A 1 -10.47 19.90 -8.47
C MET A 1 -10.69 18.83 -7.42
N SER A 2 -11.39 17.74 -7.74
CA SER A 2 -11.50 16.59 -6.82
C SER A 2 -10.16 15.85 -6.75
N PRO A 3 -9.74 15.37 -5.57
CA PRO A 3 -8.56 14.53 -5.44
C PRO A 3 -8.74 13.22 -6.21
N ALA A 4 -7.71 12.83 -6.98
CA ALA A 4 -7.65 11.51 -7.59
C ALA A 4 -7.10 10.51 -6.56
N HIS A 5 -7.77 9.35 -6.43
CA HIS A 5 -7.31 8.27 -5.57
C HIS A 5 -6.76 7.14 -6.44
N ALA A 6 -5.44 6.95 -6.42
CA ALA A 6 -4.75 5.84 -7.06
C ALA A 6 -4.41 4.77 -6.01
N VAL A 7 -4.38 3.52 -6.45
CA VAL A 7 -3.93 2.37 -5.67
C VAL A 7 -3.00 1.58 -6.57
N ASP A 8 -1.78 1.34 -6.11
CA ASP A 8 -0.87 0.43 -6.81
C ASP A 8 -1.32 -1.01 -6.59
N LEU A 9 -1.31 -1.77 -7.67
CA LEU A 9 -1.64 -3.20 -7.67
C LEU A 9 -0.43 -3.96 -8.18
N ASN A 10 -0.13 -5.06 -7.52
CA ASN A 10 0.89 -5.97 -7.97
C ASN A 10 0.31 -6.91 -9.04
N SER A 11 1.20 -7.53 -9.83
CA SER A 11 0.78 -8.58 -10.75
C SER A 11 0.06 -9.68 -9.98
N GLN A 12 -1.03 -10.19 -10.56
CA GLN A 12 -1.90 -11.24 -9.99
C GLN A 12 -2.76 -10.83 -8.79
N ASP A 13 -2.74 -9.56 -8.33
CA ASP A 13 -3.58 -9.10 -7.21
C ASP A 13 -5.09 -9.25 -7.43
N LEU A 14 -5.53 -9.44 -8.69
CA LEU A 14 -6.93 -9.55 -9.08
C LEU A 14 -7.37 -10.97 -9.46
N ILE A 15 -6.49 -11.97 -9.29
CA ILE A 15 -6.86 -13.38 -9.46
C ILE A 15 -7.51 -13.86 -8.15
N PRO A 16 -8.80 -14.25 -8.16
CA PRO A 16 -9.46 -14.68 -6.94
C PRO A 16 -8.93 -16.05 -6.49
N ALA A 17 -8.73 -16.22 -5.19
CA ALA A 17 -8.55 -17.54 -4.60
C ALA A 17 -9.92 -18.24 -4.44
N PRO A 18 -9.96 -19.57 -4.28
CA PRO A 18 -11.20 -20.30 -4.02
C PRO A 18 -11.93 -19.77 -2.78
N ALA A 19 -13.27 -19.79 -2.80
CA ALA A 19 -14.06 -19.39 -1.64
C ALA A 19 -13.75 -20.27 -0.43
N GLY A 20 -13.71 -19.66 0.76
CA GLY A 20 -13.26 -20.28 2.01
C GLY A 20 -11.75 -20.17 2.28
N THR A 21 -10.98 -19.52 1.40
CA THR A 21 -9.54 -19.36 1.59
C THR A 21 -9.22 -18.13 2.44
N ASP A 22 -8.44 -18.31 3.49
CA ASP A 22 -7.77 -17.24 4.21
C ASP A 22 -6.34 -17.08 3.70
N ALA A 23 -5.94 -15.84 3.38
CA ALA A 23 -4.57 -15.55 2.97
C ALA A 23 -3.99 -14.38 3.77
N ILE A 24 -2.74 -14.54 4.18
CA ILE A 24 -1.92 -13.52 4.82
C ILE A 24 -0.74 -13.22 3.91
N LEU A 25 -0.56 -11.95 3.57
CA LEU A 25 0.50 -11.46 2.71
C LEU A 25 1.32 -10.39 3.44
N GLY A 26 2.64 -10.48 3.33
CA GLY A 26 3.58 -9.47 3.82
C GLY A 26 4.39 -8.92 2.66
N TYR A 27 4.30 -7.61 2.44
CA TYR A 27 5.12 -6.91 1.47
C TYR A 27 6.19 -6.14 2.22
N PHE A 28 7.45 -6.27 1.77
CA PHE A 28 8.59 -5.57 2.36
C PHE A 28 9.39 -4.93 1.24
N THR A 29 9.51 -3.61 1.28
CA THR A 29 10.25 -2.82 0.31
C THR A 29 11.36 -2.08 1.03
N TYR A 30 12.58 -2.39 0.63
CA TYR A 30 13.76 -1.67 1.04
C TYR A 30 14.25 -0.80 -0.11
N ALA A 31 14.58 0.45 0.18
CA ALA A 31 15.11 1.37 -0.81
C ALA A 31 16.08 2.36 -0.17
N THR A 32 17.22 2.54 -0.82
CA THR A 32 18.25 3.53 -0.48
C THR A 32 18.26 4.60 -1.57
N ARG A 33 18.38 5.86 -1.19
CA ARG A 33 18.47 7.01 -2.12
C ARG A 33 19.71 7.80 -1.77
N ASP A 34 20.49 8.15 -2.80
CA ASP A 34 21.78 8.83 -2.65
C ASP A 34 21.78 10.24 -3.28
N SER A 35 20.62 10.71 -3.74
CA SER A 35 20.47 12.05 -4.28
C SER A 35 19.08 12.63 -4.03
N PHE A 36 19.01 13.96 -4.03
CA PHE A 36 17.76 14.71 -3.88
C PHE A 36 17.74 15.87 -4.87
N THR A 37 16.64 16.00 -5.62
CA THR A 37 16.44 17.11 -6.56
C THR A 37 15.25 17.95 -6.09
N PRO A 38 15.49 19.18 -5.58
CA PRO A 38 14.42 20.11 -5.22
C PRO A 38 13.61 20.53 -6.47
N THR A 39 12.34 20.87 -6.29
CA THR A 39 11.52 21.41 -7.39
C THR A 39 12.12 22.74 -7.89
N GLY A 40 12.60 22.75 -9.14
CA GLY A 40 13.20 23.93 -9.76
C GLY A 40 14.67 24.20 -9.40
N GLY A 41 15.36 23.23 -8.79
CA GLY A 41 16.78 23.33 -8.44
C GLY A 41 17.63 22.19 -8.98
N ASP A 42 18.94 22.28 -8.75
CA ASP A 42 19.93 21.27 -9.16
C ASP A 42 19.94 20.06 -8.21
N GLU A 43 20.36 18.91 -8.73
CA GLU A 43 20.48 17.68 -7.97
C GLU A 43 21.61 17.75 -6.92
N ILE A 44 21.28 17.43 -5.67
CA ILE A 44 22.21 17.40 -4.53
C ILE A 44 22.60 15.95 -4.23
N LYS A 45 23.78 15.54 -4.69
CA LYS A 45 24.34 14.18 -4.43
C LYS A 45 25.26 14.13 -3.21
N GLN A 46 26.11 15.14 -3.05
CA GLN A 46 27.18 15.10 -2.06
C GLN A 46 26.60 15.13 -0.64
N GLY A 47 26.90 14.11 0.16
CA GLY A 47 26.40 14.00 1.53
C GLY A 47 24.88 13.83 1.64
N THR A 48 24.21 13.36 0.57
CA THR A 48 22.79 13.04 0.57
C THR A 48 22.60 11.53 0.62
N GLY A 49 21.74 11.05 1.51
CA GLY A 49 21.48 9.63 1.73
C GLY A 49 20.16 9.44 2.45
N LEU A 50 19.37 8.42 2.12
CA LEU A 50 18.17 8.08 2.87
C LEU A 50 17.81 6.61 2.67
N ASP A 51 17.79 5.85 3.77
CA ASP A 51 17.28 4.49 3.80
C ASP A 51 15.81 4.49 4.19
N SER A 52 14.98 3.78 3.43
CA SER A 52 13.59 3.51 3.80
C SER A 52 13.30 2.03 3.83
N PHE A 53 12.61 1.63 4.87
CA PHE A 53 11.95 0.35 4.98
C PHE A 53 10.44 0.58 5.04
N VAL A 54 9.70 0.11 4.04
CA VAL A 54 8.24 0.17 4.00
C VAL A 54 7.70 -1.24 3.95
N SER A 55 6.70 -1.52 4.76
CA SER A 55 6.08 -2.83 4.83
C SER A 55 4.57 -2.72 4.89
N ILE A 56 3.88 -3.69 4.33
CA ILE A 56 2.42 -3.77 4.33
C ILE A 56 2.03 -5.19 4.72
N PHE A 57 1.31 -5.31 5.82
CA PHE A 57 0.68 -6.56 6.20
C PHE A 57 -0.75 -6.58 5.66
N ARG A 58 -1.12 -7.61 4.91
CA ARG A 58 -2.43 -7.76 4.30
C ARG A 58 -3.05 -9.07 4.74
N TYR A 59 -4.26 -9.02 5.28
CA TYR A 59 -5.09 -10.20 5.52
C TYR A 59 -6.32 -10.11 4.65
N VAL A 60 -6.69 -11.23 4.01
CA VAL A 60 -7.86 -11.34 3.13
C VAL A 60 -8.56 -12.67 3.37
N HIS A 61 -9.89 -12.62 3.42
CA HIS A 61 -10.75 -13.80 3.49
C HIS A 61 -11.61 -13.86 2.23
N TYR A 62 -11.50 -14.92 1.44
CA TYR A 62 -12.30 -15.12 0.23
C TYR A 62 -13.59 -15.84 0.56
N MET A 63 -14.74 -15.27 0.19
CA MET A 63 -16.06 -15.86 0.42
C MET A 63 -16.94 -15.74 -0.82
N ASP A 64 -17.89 -16.66 -0.98
CA ASP A 64 -18.94 -16.55 -1.98
C ASP A 64 -20.19 -15.93 -1.34
N VAL A 65 -20.70 -14.86 -1.94
CA VAL A 65 -21.94 -14.20 -1.52
C VAL A 65 -22.84 -14.11 -2.75
N GLY A 66 -23.84 -15.00 -2.81
CA GLY A 66 -24.86 -14.97 -3.88
C GLY A 66 -24.31 -15.27 -5.27
N GLY A 67 -23.30 -16.14 -5.40
CA GLY A 67 -22.66 -16.48 -6.68
C GLY A 67 -21.58 -15.50 -7.12
N PHE A 68 -21.27 -14.50 -6.29
CA PHE A 68 -20.15 -13.58 -6.48
C PHE A 68 -19.06 -13.87 -5.46
N THR A 69 -17.81 -13.95 -5.93
CA THR A 69 -16.65 -13.97 -5.04
C THR A 69 -16.44 -12.57 -4.47
N VAL A 70 -16.35 -12.48 -3.14
CA VAL A 70 -16.05 -11.27 -2.37
C VAL A 70 -14.86 -11.55 -1.48
N ALA A 71 -13.92 -10.60 -1.38
CA ALA A 71 -12.75 -10.78 -0.54
C ALA A 71 -12.54 -9.58 0.41
N PRO A 72 -13.22 -9.53 1.57
CA PRO A 72 -12.89 -8.57 2.62
C PRO A 72 -11.42 -8.69 3.02
N GLN A 73 -10.74 -7.55 3.05
CA GLN A 73 -9.33 -7.47 3.35
C GLN A 73 -8.99 -6.23 4.19
N VAL A 74 -7.98 -6.40 5.04
CA VAL A 74 -7.37 -5.33 5.84
C VAL A 74 -5.89 -5.24 5.50
N LEU A 75 -5.40 -4.01 5.31
CA LEU A 75 -4.00 -3.74 5.08
C LEU A 75 -3.49 -2.80 6.16
N MET A 76 -2.36 -3.16 6.77
CA MET A 76 -1.68 -2.40 7.80
C MET A 76 -0.29 -2.00 7.29
N PRO A 77 -0.10 -0.73 6.90
CA PRO A 77 1.21 -0.23 6.51
C PRO A 77 2.07 0.11 7.73
N TYR A 78 3.35 -0.22 7.66
CA TYR A 78 4.39 0.22 8.60
C TYR A 78 5.58 0.75 7.82
N GLY A 79 6.11 1.90 8.23
CA GLY A 79 7.25 2.54 7.58
C GLY A 79 8.31 2.96 8.57
N ARG A 80 9.56 2.91 8.14
CA ARG A 80 10.73 3.46 8.83
C ARG A 80 11.67 4.13 7.84
N LEU A 81 11.97 5.40 8.07
CA LEU A 81 12.99 6.17 7.36
C LEU A 81 14.14 6.42 8.32
N TYR A 82 15.36 6.11 7.92
CA TYR A 82 16.52 6.19 8.80
C TYR A 82 17.80 6.43 8.00
N ASN A 83 18.89 6.70 8.72
CA ASN A 83 20.20 7.00 8.13
C ASN A 83 20.12 8.13 7.09
N GLY A 84 19.28 9.14 7.37
CA GLY A 84 19.05 10.24 6.47
C GLY A 84 20.14 11.30 6.56
N SER A 85 20.56 11.84 5.43
CA SER A 85 21.45 12.98 5.30
C SER A 85 21.07 13.76 4.05
N LEU A 86 21.20 15.08 4.08
CA LEU A 86 20.96 15.96 2.94
C LEU A 86 22.04 17.03 2.89
N GLY A 87 22.87 17.02 1.84
CA GLY A 87 23.95 18.00 1.71
C GLY A 87 24.96 17.99 2.88
N GLY A 88 25.14 16.85 3.55
CA GLY A 88 25.98 16.71 4.75
C GLY A 88 25.29 17.02 6.08
N ALA A 89 24.05 17.54 6.08
CA ALA A 89 23.25 17.69 7.30
C ALA A 89 22.52 16.39 7.61
N ARG A 90 22.65 15.88 8.85
CA ARG A 90 21.94 14.67 9.28
C ARG A 90 20.45 14.92 9.49
N LEU A 91 19.64 13.97 9.02
CA LEU A 91 18.20 13.91 9.25
C LEU A 91 17.92 12.87 10.35
N ASP A 92 16.89 13.14 11.15
CA ASP A 92 16.43 12.19 12.16
C ASP A 92 15.74 10.98 11.53
N SER A 93 15.68 9.89 12.29
CA SER A 93 14.91 8.72 11.89
C SER A 93 13.44 8.85 12.29
N ALA A 94 12.53 8.44 11.41
CA ALA A 94 11.10 8.36 11.70
C ALA A 94 10.60 6.93 11.48
N SER A 95 9.75 6.43 12.37
CA SER A 95 9.06 5.15 12.22
C SER A 95 7.63 5.25 12.70
N GLY A 96 6.71 4.54 12.06
CA GLY A 96 5.31 4.52 12.49
C GLY A 96 4.45 3.53 11.73
N LEU A 97 3.30 3.23 12.34
CA LEU A 97 2.18 2.58 11.68
C LEU A 97 1.37 3.64 10.94
N GLY A 98 1.01 3.35 9.69
CA GLY A 98 0.08 4.17 8.94
C GLY A 98 -1.38 3.79 9.22
N ASP A 99 -2.30 4.51 8.59
CA ASP A 99 -3.73 4.24 8.75
C ASP A 99 -4.09 2.86 8.18
N PRO A 100 -4.90 2.04 8.89
CA PRO A 100 -5.40 0.78 8.36
C PRO A 100 -6.32 1.03 7.16
N ILE A 101 -6.12 0.24 6.11
CA ILE A 101 -6.93 0.28 4.89
C ILE A 101 -7.87 -0.92 4.89
N LEU A 102 -9.16 -0.66 4.79
CA LEU A 102 -10.19 -1.67 4.64
C LEU A 102 -10.66 -1.69 3.18
N ALA A 103 -10.70 -2.87 2.58
CA ALA A 103 -11.20 -3.06 1.22
C ALA A 103 -11.99 -4.37 1.11
N ALA A 104 -12.89 -4.44 0.13
CA ALA A 104 -13.64 -5.66 -0.18
C ALA A 104 -13.89 -5.72 -1.69
N PRO A 105 -12.90 -6.12 -2.50
CA PRO A 105 -13.12 -6.39 -3.92
C PRO A 105 -14.24 -7.40 -4.13
N VAL A 106 -15.04 -7.15 -5.18
CA VAL A 106 -16.12 -8.03 -5.64
C VAL A 106 -15.84 -8.40 -7.08
N TRP A 107 -15.88 -9.69 -7.38
CA TRP A 107 -15.73 -10.20 -8.74
C TRP A 107 -17.11 -10.42 -9.35
N LEU A 108 -17.53 -9.50 -10.22
CA LEU A 108 -18.85 -9.52 -10.88
C LEU A 108 -18.92 -10.54 -12.04
N VAL A 109 -17.77 -10.86 -12.65
CA VAL A 109 -17.66 -11.88 -13.69
C VAL A 109 -16.68 -12.94 -13.21
N ASN A 110 -17.23 -14.08 -12.82
CA ASN A 110 -16.48 -15.28 -12.47
C ASN A 110 -16.80 -16.36 -13.50
N ASN A 111 -15.99 -16.49 -14.56
CA ASN A 111 -16.22 -17.48 -15.61
C ASN A 111 -15.15 -18.60 -15.51
N PRO A 112 -15.37 -19.63 -14.67
CA PRO A 112 -14.37 -20.68 -14.40
C PRO A 112 -14.00 -21.52 -15.64
N GLN A 113 -14.80 -21.46 -16.70
CA GLN A 113 -14.57 -22.22 -17.94
C GLN A 113 -13.54 -21.56 -18.88
N HIS A 114 -13.18 -20.30 -18.67
CA HIS A 114 -12.12 -19.62 -19.40
C HIS A 114 -11.12 -19.02 -18.41
N HIS A 115 -9.99 -19.70 -18.21
CA HIS A 115 -8.87 -19.36 -17.31
C HIS A 115 -8.26 -17.94 -17.48
N LEU A 116 -8.80 -17.08 -18.35
CA LEU A 116 -8.18 -15.84 -18.83
C LEU A 116 -9.08 -14.60 -18.72
N ARG A 117 -10.28 -14.67 -18.11
CA ARG A 117 -11.20 -13.51 -18.04
C ARG A 117 -11.87 -13.35 -16.67
N HIS A 118 -11.08 -13.05 -15.65
CA HIS A 118 -11.58 -12.52 -14.38
C HIS A 118 -11.62 -10.98 -14.46
N ARG A 119 -12.80 -10.38 -14.37
CA ARG A 119 -12.95 -8.91 -14.31
C ARG A 119 -13.42 -8.52 -12.91
N ALA A 120 -12.46 -8.17 -12.07
CA ALA A 120 -12.73 -7.57 -10.76
C ALA A 120 -13.19 -6.12 -10.96
N LEU A 121 -14.28 -5.70 -10.30
CA LEU A 121 -14.55 -4.29 -10.09
C LEU A 121 -14.24 -3.99 -8.62
N PRO A 122 -13.20 -3.21 -8.30
CA PRO A 122 -12.98 -2.79 -6.93
C PRO A 122 -14.12 -1.82 -6.53
N VAL A 123 -15.11 -2.32 -5.78
CA VAL A 123 -16.12 -1.48 -5.13
C VAL A 123 -15.42 -0.74 -4.00
N ARG A 124 -15.29 0.59 -4.13
CA ARG A 124 -14.57 1.43 -3.16
C ARG A 124 -15.52 2.05 -2.14
N PRO A 125 -15.43 1.65 -0.86
CA PRO A 125 -15.58 2.57 0.25
C PRO A 125 -14.21 2.76 0.89
N CYS A 126 -13.29 3.45 0.22
CA CYS A 126 -12.02 3.86 0.84
C CYS A 126 -12.32 4.98 1.85
N ARG A 127 -12.75 4.62 3.07
CA ARG A 127 -12.78 5.53 4.20
C ARG A 127 -11.43 5.39 4.91
N PHE A 128 -10.48 6.25 4.56
CA PHE A 128 -9.29 6.46 5.38
C PHE A 128 -9.80 6.89 6.77
N LEU A 129 -9.72 5.98 7.73
CA LEU A 129 -10.06 6.32 9.11
C LEU A 129 -8.87 7.11 9.65
N ARG A 130 -8.94 8.44 9.48
CA ARG A 130 -7.96 9.38 10.02
C ARG A 130 -7.98 9.25 11.54
N CYS A 131 -7.11 8.41 12.10
CA CYS A 131 -6.92 8.36 13.53
C CYS A 131 -6.04 9.56 13.91
N ARG A 132 -6.67 10.67 14.33
CA ARG A 132 -5.97 11.79 14.96
C ARG A 132 -5.35 11.28 16.27
N ALA A 133 -4.10 10.81 16.21
CA ALA A 133 -3.23 10.89 17.36
C ALA A 133 -2.73 12.34 17.45
N HIS A 134 -3.16 13.02 18.50
CA HIS A 134 -2.69 14.35 18.87
C HIS A 134 -1.21 14.29 19.32
N ALA A 135 -0.44 15.33 18.98
CA ALA A 135 0.93 15.64 19.40
C ALA A 135 2.05 14.93 18.58
N GLN A 136 3.07 15.59 18.01
CA GLN A 136 3.71 16.87 18.31
C GLN A 136 4.31 17.55 17.05
N ARG A 137 4.44 18.88 17.14
CA ARG A 137 5.37 19.72 16.35
C ARG A 137 6.76 19.06 16.31
N TRP A 138 7.42 19.01 15.17
CA TRP A 138 8.57 19.84 14.75
C TRP A 138 8.80 19.61 13.26
#